data_AF-A0A349E4Z0-F1
#
_entry.id   AF-A0A349E4Z0-F1
#
_cell.length_a   1.000
_cell.length_b   1.000
_cell.length_c   1.000
_cell.angle_alpha   90.00
_cell.angle_beta   90.00
_cell.angle_gamma   90.00
#
_symmetry.space_group_name_H-M   'P 1'
#
loop_
_entity.id
_entity.type
_entity.pdbx_description
1 polymer ?
#
loop_
_entity_poly.entity_id
_entity_poly.type
_entity_poly.pdbx_seq_one_letter_code
_entity_poly.pdbx_strand_id
1 'polypeptide(L)'
;MSNCVVEFWENQNQEDGGYRKFEGKSDYLDLSSYHWTIDGELKDGGRYEMDDSISSMKTGSQAWVLIFSRTNFEGSSYLVGPNTTLNSLKDLNGIDLNNNIESFQLFDYAPVDTNAIITNLHDLYPVNDTGKQKSDHKSQFYAQDAEYCVYDPSITQNGEVVKFEMKVEHFNTMGGSDKATIAFSMDTYSKFVDQISVDYEMSSGAYNVPPWAIKIADLAVDVIADELKVLLDGAELVVSDGALFELLPETNDLIDMAAKAITFCIDHLNDVINFLYGLSDDGGTTNFSAIVSHGIARLILAYNEERFGASPGFVTFSGNTFENEIGDSWRNDKNNPYLMFDNGGSSYRSYYPDNTAFYAKAGFLSSVKIDAIRDIHTDDHLVLHVVFDPNGHIFSIQGCIDIHGAPDGDDYDSSTDTYESPSSGVICYNTDGNIVQIQGSNVNTLTGYGSLTEAYADKMQYALDHVAYVDHDDYSDALKNVVPASVFVLQAIDASVKG
;
A
#
# COMPACT_ATOMS: atom_id res chain seq x y z
N MET A 1 34.40 10.33 -5.09
CA MET A 1 34.73 8.90 -4.88
C MET A 1 33.85 8.45 -3.73
N SER A 2 33.09 7.37 -3.90
CA SER A 2 32.26 6.81 -2.82
C SER A 2 33.18 6.40 -1.66
N ASN A 3 32.85 6.81 -0.43
CA ASN A 3 33.53 6.41 0.80
C ASN A 3 32.76 5.29 1.52
N CYS A 4 32.02 4.49 0.76
CA CYS A 4 31.40 3.24 1.20
C CYS A 4 32.49 2.16 1.20
N VAL A 5 33.15 2.02 2.33
CA VAL A 5 34.29 1.12 2.55
C VAL A 5 34.18 0.48 3.92
N VAL A 6 34.49 -0.82 4.01
CA VAL A 6 34.76 -1.49 5.29
C VAL A 6 36.13 -2.13 5.26
N GLU A 7 36.82 -2.06 6.40
CA GLU A 7 38.10 -2.68 6.66
C GLU A 7 37.94 -3.68 7.80
N PHE A 8 38.29 -4.93 7.56
CA PHE A 8 38.34 -5.99 8.55
C PHE A 8 39.78 -6.35 8.89
N TRP A 9 40.01 -6.70 10.16
CA TRP A 9 41.31 -7.05 10.69
C TRP A 9 41.22 -8.34 11.52
N GLU A 10 42.19 -9.22 11.30
CA GLU A 10 42.32 -10.51 12.00
C GLU A 10 42.55 -10.30 13.51
N ASN A 11 43.29 -9.24 13.86
CA ASN A 11 43.64 -8.90 15.25
C ASN A 11 42.83 -7.72 15.79
N GLN A 12 42.83 -7.58 17.11
CA GLN A 12 42.22 -6.44 17.81
C GLN A 12 43.01 -5.14 17.57
N ASN A 13 42.39 -4.00 17.85
CA ASN A 13 42.96 -2.64 17.74
C ASN A 13 43.54 -2.30 16.36
N GLN A 14 43.12 -2.99 15.29
CA GLN A 14 43.70 -2.87 13.95
C GLN A 14 45.23 -3.08 13.95
N GLU A 15 45.71 -4.01 14.78
CA GLU A 15 47.13 -4.39 14.84
C GLU A 15 47.56 -5.22 13.61
N ASP A 16 48.88 -5.28 13.38
CA ASP A 16 49.48 -6.04 12.27
C ASP A 16 49.01 -7.51 12.27
N GLY A 17 48.63 -8.00 11.10
CA GLY A 17 48.02 -9.32 10.88
C GLY A 17 47.33 -9.37 9.52
N GLY A 18 46.35 -10.27 9.37
CA GLY A 18 45.45 -10.25 8.22
C GLY A 18 44.61 -8.98 8.17
N TYR A 19 44.60 -8.34 6.98
CA TYR A 19 43.75 -7.18 6.67
C TYR A 19 42.99 -7.43 5.38
N ARG A 20 41.74 -6.97 5.31
CA ARG A 20 41.01 -6.90 4.03
C ARG A 20 40.07 -5.72 3.98
N LYS A 21 40.09 -5.05 2.83
CA LYS A 21 39.21 -3.92 2.49
C LYS A 21 38.16 -4.37 1.49
N PHE A 22 36.94 -3.92 1.71
CA PHE A 22 35.82 -4.06 0.77
C PHE A 22 35.28 -2.67 0.46
N GLU A 23 34.93 -2.44 -0.80
CA GLU A 23 34.52 -1.13 -1.32
C GLU A 23 33.23 -1.25 -2.13
N GLY A 24 32.35 -0.26 -1.99
CA GLY A 24 31.05 -0.21 -2.64
C GLY A 24 30.01 -1.13 -2.00
N LYS A 25 28.74 -0.82 -2.20
CA LYS A 25 27.62 -1.65 -1.73
C LYS A 25 27.75 -3.07 -2.28
N SER A 26 27.64 -4.08 -1.42
CA SER A 26 27.80 -5.49 -1.79
C SER A 26 27.36 -6.43 -0.68
N ASP A 27 26.94 -7.62 -1.09
CA ASP A 27 26.49 -8.72 -0.24
C ASP A 27 27.54 -9.84 -0.24
N TYR A 28 27.98 -10.25 0.95
CA TYR A 28 29.02 -11.28 1.14
C TYR A 28 28.43 -12.44 1.94
N LEU A 29 27.80 -13.37 1.23
CA LEU A 29 27.04 -14.51 1.77
C LEU A 29 27.89 -15.53 2.55
N ASP A 30 29.17 -15.65 2.21
CA ASP A 30 30.08 -16.65 2.78
C ASP A 30 31.53 -16.18 2.72
N LEU A 31 32.12 -15.91 3.89
CA LEU A 31 33.48 -15.43 4.05
C LEU A 31 34.57 -16.51 3.93
N SER A 32 34.23 -17.80 3.90
CA SER A 32 35.21 -18.88 3.68
C SER A 32 35.89 -18.78 2.31
N SER A 33 35.25 -18.13 1.34
CA SER A 33 35.83 -17.86 0.02
C SER A 33 36.75 -16.63 -0.01
N TYR A 34 36.83 -15.87 1.08
CA TYR A 34 37.59 -14.63 1.19
C TYR A 34 38.80 -14.84 2.10
N HIS A 35 39.94 -14.29 1.68
CA HIS A 35 41.23 -14.52 2.34
C HIS A 35 41.93 -13.23 2.75
N TRP A 36 42.74 -13.29 3.80
CA TRP A 36 43.48 -12.14 4.32
C TRP A 36 44.58 -11.63 3.37
N THR A 37 44.79 -10.31 3.37
CA THR A 37 46.01 -9.68 2.83
C THR A 37 47.01 -9.55 3.98
N ILE A 38 48.22 -10.08 3.79
CA ILE A 38 49.32 -10.00 4.77
C ILE A 38 50.56 -9.49 4.03
N ASP A 39 51.22 -8.48 4.59
CA ASP A 39 52.38 -7.80 3.99
C ASP A 39 52.12 -7.28 2.56
N GLY A 40 50.88 -6.86 2.28
CA GLY A 40 50.46 -6.34 0.98
C GLY A 40 50.15 -7.40 -0.08
N GLU A 41 50.15 -8.69 0.28
CA GLU A 41 49.83 -9.79 -0.61
C GLU A 41 48.60 -10.58 -0.13
N LEU A 42 47.66 -10.81 -1.05
CA LEU A 42 46.53 -11.72 -0.81
C LEU A 42 47.06 -13.15 -0.61
N LYS A 43 46.67 -13.79 0.50
CA LYS A 43 47.05 -15.17 0.80
C LYS A 43 45.94 -16.13 0.36
N ASP A 44 46.29 -17.41 0.22
CA ASP A 44 45.39 -18.47 -0.27
C ASP A 44 45.51 -19.73 0.62
N GLY A 45 44.42 -20.46 0.75
CA GLY A 45 44.27 -21.68 1.54
C GLY A 45 43.65 -21.47 2.91
N GLY A 46 43.02 -22.54 3.42
CA GLY A 46 42.09 -22.52 4.56
C GLY A 46 42.52 -21.80 5.84
N ARG A 47 43.83 -21.71 6.12
CA ARG A 47 44.32 -20.98 7.31
C ARG A 47 44.24 -19.47 7.21
N TYR A 48 43.96 -18.95 6.02
CA TYR A 48 43.89 -17.52 5.72
C TYR A 48 42.48 -17.08 5.35
N GLU A 49 41.50 -17.99 5.43
CA GLU A 49 40.09 -17.68 5.23
C GLU A 49 39.64 -16.67 6.30
N MET A 50 38.70 -15.80 5.93
CA MET A 50 38.25 -14.70 6.76
C MET A 50 37.12 -15.09 7.72
N ASP A 51 36.39 -16.16 7.42
CA ASP A 51 35.37 -16.67 8.33
C ASP A 51 35.98 -17.00 9.69
N ASP A 52 35.23 -16.70 10.75
CA ASP A 52 35.60 -16.99 12.13
C ASP A 52 37.01 -16.49 12.57
N SER A 53 37.56 -15.47 11.91
CA SER A 53 38.89 -14.93 12.22
C SER A 53 38.95 -13.41 12.32
N ILE A 54 37.81 -12.72 12.20
CA ILE A 54 37.72 -11.26 12.29
C ILE A 54 37.61 -10.83 13.76
N SER A 55 38.51 -9.95 14.21
CA SER A 55 38.51 -9.44 15.59
C SER A 55 38.28 -7.93 15.71
N SER A 56 38.53 -7.14 14.67
CA SER A 56 38.28 -5.70 14.67
C SER A 56 37.94 -5.14 13.29
N MET A 57 37.29 -3.97 13.24
CA MET A 57 36.85 -3.39 11.98
C MET A 57 36.77 -1.86 11.99
N LYS A 58 36.71 -1.30 10.78
CA LYS A 58 36.52 0.14 10.56
C LYS A 58 35.62 0.39 9.35
N THR A 59 34.74 1.37 9.46
CA THR A 59 33.85 1.82 8.39
C THR A 59 34.26 3.20 7.86
N GLY A 60 34.11 3.39 6.55
CA GLY A 60 34.23 4.69 5.89
C GLY A 60 33.05 5.62 6.22
N SER A 61 33.09 6.85 5.70
CA SER A 61 32.09 7.88 6.05
C SER A 61 30.72 7.67 5.41
N GLN A 62 30.61 6.75 4.45
CA GLN A 62 29.34 6.37 3.83
C GLN A 62 29.01 4.90 4.05
N ALA A 63 29.79 4.16 4.86
CA ALA A 63 29.59 2.73 5.02
C ALA A 63 28.71 2.40 6.21
N TRP A 64 27.65 1.65 5.95
CA TRP A 64 26.89 0.92 6.94
C TRP A 64 27.12 -0.57 6.73
N VAL A 65 27.41 -1.31 7.79
CA VAL A 65 27.77 -2.72 7.70
C VAL A 65 26.93 -3.53 8.66
N LEU A 66 26.17 -4.49 8.14
CA LEU A 66 25.48 -5.48 8.94
C LEU A 66 26.29 -6.78 8.90
N ILE A 67 26.88 -7.15 10.04
CA ILE A 67 27.69 -8.36 10.19
C ILE A 67 26.87 -9.49 10.82
N PHE A 68 27.12 -10.73 10.40
CA PHE A 68 26.35 -11.91 10.80
C PHE A 68 27.26 -13.06 11.23
N SER A 69 26.79 -13.82 12.22
CA SER A 69 27.57 -14.91 12.79
C SER A 69 27.48 -16.23 12.03
N ARG A 70 26.75 -16.27 10.92
CA ARG A 70 26.61 -17.43 10.04
C ARG A 70 26.56 -17.00 8.58
N THR A 71 26.85 -17.92 7.68
CA THR A 71 26.61 -17.75 6.25
C THR A 71 25.16 -17.34 5.95
N ASN A 72 24.93 -16.72 4.79
CA ASN A 72 23.62 -16.32 4.28
C ASN A 72 22.83 -15.36 5.19
N PHE A 73 23.53 -14.47 5.90
CA PHE A 73 22.94 -13.44 6.75
C PHE A 73 22.11 -13.99 7.92
N GLU A 74 22.52 -15.15 8.45
CA GLU A 74 21.87 -15.80 9.58
C GLU A 74 22.63 -15.61 10.90
N GLY A 75 22.01 -16.04 12.00
CA GLY A 75 22.62 -16.04 13.32
C GLY A 75 22.55 -14.70 14.04
N SER A 76 23.50 -14.46 14.94
CA SER A 76 23.60 -13.19 15.66
C SER A 76 24.10 -12.10 14.71
N SER A 77 23.54 -10.89 14.79
CA SER A 77 23.94 -9.79 13.92
C SER A 77 24.20 -8.49 14.68
N TYR A 78 24.96 -7.58 14.06
CA TYR A 78 25.23 -6.26 14.60
C TYR A 78 25.40 -5.23 13.48
N LEU A 79 24.74 -4.08 13.60
CA LEU A 79 24.84 -2.98 12.64
C LEU A 79 25.94 -2.00 13.07
N VAL A 80 26.87 -1.73 12.17
CA VAL A 80 27.96 -0.78 12.35
C VAL A 80 27.74 0.40 11.42
N GLY A 81 27.59 1.59 11.99
CA GLY A 81 27.37 2.82 11.25
C GLY A 81 28.65 3.44 10.66
N PRO A 82 28.53 4.59 9.97
CA PRO A 82 29.65 5.25 9.31
C PRO A 82 30.69 5.80 10.28
N ASN A 83 31.92 5.98 9.80
CA ASN A 83 33.04 6.53 10.58
C ASN A 83 33.30 5.82 11.92
N THR A 84 32.94 4.55 12.01
CA THR A 84 33.06 3.77 13.24
C THR A 84 34.35 2.97 13.22
N THR A 85 35.06 2.95 14.35
CA THR A 85 36.19 2.06 14.58
C THR A 85 35.85 1.18 15.77
N LEU A 86 35.75 -0.14 15.54
CA LEU A 86 35.55 -1.13 16.59
C LEU A 86 36.88 -1.83 16.81
N ASN A 87 37.56 -1.49 17.91
CA ASN A 87 38.85 -2.08 18.29
C ASN A 87 38.72 -3.57 18.70
N SER A 88 37.51 -4.01 19.02
CA SER A 88 37.19 -5.38 19.38
C SER A 88 35.75 -5.64 18.99
N LEU A 89 35.48 -6.84 18.46
CA LEU A 89 34.12 -7.34 18.18
C LEU A 89 33.55 -8.18 19.33
N LYS A 90 34.25 -8.18 20.47
CA LYS A 90 33.81 -8.83 21.69
C LYS A 90 32.83 -7.94 22.44
N ASP A 91 31.71 -8.53 22.86
CA ASP A 91 30.69 -7.89 23.69
C ASP A 91 30.10 -6.60 23.08
N LEU A 92 29.66 -6.70 21.83
CA LEU A 92 28.90 -5.68 21.12
C LEU A 92 27.45 -5.69 21.64
N ASN A 93 27.20 -4.93 22.71
CA ASN A 93 25.90 -4.88 23.40
C ASN A 93 25.39 -6.27 23.84
N GLY A 94 26.28 -7.10 24.40
CA GLY A 94 25.93 -8.46 24.84
C GLY A 94 26.05 -9.54 23.76
N ILE A 95 26.48 -9.19 22.54
CA ILE A 95 26.74 -10.13 21.44
C ILE A 95 28.26 -10.28 21.25
N ASP A 96 28.77 -11.51 21.23
CA ASP A 96 30.19 -11.78 20.93
C ASP A 96 30.36 -12.24 19.48
N LEU A 97 30.76 -11.31 18.61
CA LEU A 97 31.05 -11.56 17.19
C LEU A 97 32.56 -11.69 16.92
N ASN A 98 33.39 -11.70 17.96
CA ASN A 98 34.83 -11.86 17.80
C ASN A 98 35.14 -13.27 17.28
N ASN A 99 35.81 -13.36 16.13
CA ASN A 99 36.15 -14.63 15.47
C ASN A 99 34.92 -15.52 15.21
N ASN A 100 33.76 -14.91 14.95
CA ASN A 100 32.51 -15.64 14.66
C ASN A 100 31.75 -15.06 13.47
N ILE A 101 32.35 -14.17 12.67
CA ILE A 101 31.66 -13.56 11.52
C ILE A 101 31.86 -14.46 10.30
N GLU A 102 30.77 -14.86 9.67
CA GLU A 102 30.77 -15.70 8.46
C GLU A 102 30.14 -15.02 7.24
N SER A 103 29.35 -13.96 7.42
CA SER A 103 28.77 -13.17 6.32
C SER A 103 28.54 -11.70 6.71
N PHE A 104 28.44 -10.81 5.72
CA PHE A 104 28.08 -9.41 5.95
C PHE A 104 27.43 -8.75 4.73
N GLN A 105 26.70 -7.66 4.99
CA GLN A 105 26.17 -6.77 3.97
C GLN A 105 26.77 -5.37 4.16
N LEU A 106 27.26 -4.77 3.07
CA LEU A 106 27.78 -3.42 3.03
C LEU A 106 26.84 -2.53 2.24
N PHE A 107 26.39 -1.47 2.88
CA PHE A 107 25.48 -0.46 2.33
C PHE A 107 26.19 0.90 2.29
N ASP A 108 25.86 1.72 1.30
CA ASP A 108 26.30 3.11 1.18
C ASP A 108 25.38 4.12 1.91
N TYR A 109 24.35 3.61 2.60
CA TYR A 109 23.41 4.33 3.47
C TYR A 109 22.82 3.35 4.51
N ALA A 110 22.07 3.84 5.50
CA ALA A 110 21.54 2.97 6.56
C ALA A 110 20.54 1.94 6.03
N PRO A 111 20.68 0.65 6.38
CA PRO A 111 19.67 -0.34 6.08
C PRO A 111 18.33 0.02 6.74
N VAL A 112 17.24 -0.52 6.21
CA VAL A 112 15.90 -0.18 6.67
C VAL A 112 15.63 -0.71 8.07
N ASP A 113 15.00 0.09 8.93
CA ASP A 113 14.47 -0.38 10.21
C ASP A 113 13.08 -0.99 10.02
N THR A 114 13.05 -2.32 9.88
CA THR A 114 11.80 -3.07 9.69
C THR A 114 10.80 -2.88 10.83
N ASN A 115 11.27 -2.69 12.07
CA ASN A 115 10.40 -2.49 13.23
C ASN A 115 9.77 -1.10 13.22
N ALA A 116 10.51 -0.08 12.77
CA ALA A 116 9.96 1.26 12.58
C ALA A 116 8.88 1.25 11.48
N ILE A 117 9.10 0.56 10.36
CA ILE A 117 8.09 0.42 9.30
C ILE A 117 6.81 -0.23 9.84
N ILE A 118 6.94 -1.35 10.57
CA ILE A 118 5.80 -2.05 11.17
C ILE A 118 5.07 -1.13 12.15
N THR A 119 5.81 -0.43 13.02
CA THR A 119 5.23 0.51 14.01
C THR A 119 4.43 1.62 13.31
N ASN A 120 5.03 2.28 12.31
CA ASN A 120 4.37 3.31 11.52
C ASN A 120 3.11 2.76 10.85
N LEU A 121 3.16 1.54 10.29
CA LEU A 121 2.00 0.91 9.65
C LEU A 121 0.84 0.70 10.63
N HIS A 122 1.12 0.18 11.84
CA HIS A 122 0.09 -0.02 12.87
C HIS A 122 -0.58 1.29 13.30
N ASP A 123 0.16 2.41 13.30
CA ASP A 123 -0.37 3.73 13.66
C ASP A 123 -1.28 4.33 12.56
N LEU A 124 -1.21 3.81 11.33
CA LEU A 124 -2.05 4.24 10.20
C LEU A 124 -3.41 3.55 10.12
N TYR A 125 -3.65 2.51 10.92
CA TYR A 125 -4.95 1.81 10.98
C TYR A 125 -5.78 2.27 12.19
N PRO A 126 -7.12 2.39 12.04
CA PRO A 126 -8.02 2.79 13.12
C PRO A 126 -8.29 1.62 14.09
N VAL A 127 -7.24 1.09 14.71
CA VAL A 127 -7.32 -0.05 15.63
C VAL A 127 -7.58 0.47 17.05
N ASN A 128 -8.71 0.08 17.64
CA ASN A 128 -8.94 0.33 19.07
C ASN A 128 -8.04 -0.62 19.89
N ASP A 129 -7.42 -0.09 20.96
CA ASP A 129 -6.44 -0.80 21.79
C ASP A 129 -7.10 -1.82 22.73
N THR A 130 -7.84 -2.77 22.14
CA THR A 130 -8.39 -3.93 22.81
C THR A 130 -7.49 -5.12 22.49
N GLY A 131 -7.15 -5.97 23.48
CA GLY A 131 -6.18 -7.06 23.32
C GLY A 131 -6.53 -8.18 22.32
N LYS A 132 -7.57 -7.99 21.49
CA LYS A 132 -7.91 -8.81 20.31
C LYS A 132 -7.60 -8.13 18.97
N GLN A 133 -7.40 -6.81 18.97
CA GLN A 133 -7.35 -5.95 17.79
C GLN A 133 -5.93 -5.48 17.44
N LYS A 134 -5.08 -5.28 18.45
CA LYS A 134 -3.61 -5.31 18.30
C LYS A 134 -3.11 -6.62 18.91
N SER A 135 -2.63 -7.52 18.06
CA SER A 135 -1.67 -8.54 18.52
C SER A 135 -0.29 -8.13 18.04
N ASP A 136 0.79 -8.68 18.62
CA ASP A 136 2.17 -8.35 18.26
C ASP A 136 2.49 -8.46 16.76
N HIS A 137 1.60 -9.05 15.95
CA HIS A 137 1.81 -9.36 14.54
C HIS A 137 0.66 -8.98 13.58
N LYS A 138 -0.37 -8.24 14.04
CA LYS A 138 -1.51 -7.85 13.17
C LYS A 138 -2.35 -6.68 13.71
N SER A 139 -2.97 -5.95 12.78
CA SER A 139 -3.98 -4.91 12.98
C SER A 139 -5.36 -5.40 12.54
N GLN A 140 -6.27 -5.65 13.48
CA GLN A 140 -7.65 -6.04 13.22
C GLN A 140 -8.60 -4.87 13.54
N PHE A 141 -9.40 -4.47 12.56
CA PHE A 141 -10.23 -3.27 12.61
C PHE A 141 -11.53 -3.48 11.85
N TYR A 142 -12.50 -2.62 12.13
CA TYR A 142 -13.71 -2.53 11.31
C TYR A 142 -13.49 -1.40 10.31
N ALA A 143 -13.85 -1.63 9.05
CA ALA A 143 -14.07 -0.57 8.08
C ALA A 143 -15.49 -0.70 7.57
N GLN A 144 -16.26 0.39 7.66
CA GLN A 144 -17.70 0.35 7.44
C GLN A 144 -18.35 -0.65 8.43
N ASP A 145 -19.13 -1.63 8.02
CA ASP A 145 -19.71 -2.64 8.92
C ASP A 145 -19.01 -4.01 8.88
N ALA A 146 -17.95 -4.16 8.08
CA ALA A 146 -17.20 -5.39 7.94
C ALA A 146 -15.90 -5.40 8.75
N GLU A 147 -15.46 -6.59 9.15
CA GLU A 147 -14.24 -6.80 9.95
C GLU A 147 -13.07 -7.26 9.07
N TYR A 148 -11.93 -6.58 9.20
CA TYR A 148 -10.72 -6.86 8.44
C TYR A 148 -9.52 -7.08 9.37
N CYS A 149 -8.52 -7.78 8.86
CA CYS A 149 -7.24 -8.01 9.54
C CYS A 149 -6.08 -7.81 8.56
N VAL A 150 -5.15 -6.96 8.92
CA VAL A 150 -3.89 -6.74 8.19
C VAL A 150 -2.77 -7.32 9.05
N TYR A 151 -2.03 -8.26 8.49
CA TYR A 151 -0.89 -8.89 9.15
C TYR A 151 0.38 -8.07 8.93
N ASP A 152 1.31 -8.15 9.88
CA ASP A 152 2.62 -7.54 9.72
C ASP A 152 3.27 -8.01 8.42
N PRO A 153 3.82 -7.08 7.62
CA PRO A 153 4.50 -7.46 6.39
C PRO A 153 5.79 -8.23 6.69
N SER A 154 6.08 -9.24 5.87
CA SER A 154 7.43 -9.77 5.74
C SER A 154 8.27 -8.75 4.97
N ILE A 155 9.28 -8.18 5.62
CA ILE A 155 10.19 -7.19 5.02
C ILE A 155 11.58 -7.80 4.93
N THR A 156 12.15 -7.85 3.73
CA THR A 156 13.51 -8.32 3.51
C THR A 156 14.29 -7.31 2.66
N GLN A 157 15.57 -7.10 2.98
CA GLN A 157 16.45 -6.21 2.22
C GLN A 157 17.61 -7.00 1.61
N ASN A 158 17.85 -6.82 0.31
CA ASN A 158 19.03 -7.31 -0.39
C ASN A 158 19.65 -6.12 -1.15
N GLY A 159 20.83 -5.68 -0.70
CA GLY A 159 21.44 -4.44 -1.17
C GLY A 159 20.47 -3.25 -1.05
N GLU A 160 20.12 -2.64 -2.19
CA GLU A 160 19.18 -1.51 -2.25
C GLU A 160 17.72 -1.91 -2.35
N VAL A 161 17.41 -3.17 -2.61
CA VAL A 161 16.04 -3.60 -2.83
C VAL A 161 15.43 -4.09 -1.54
N VAL A 162 14.30 -3.48 -1.16
CA VAL A 162 13.47 -3.82 -0.02
C VAL A 162 12.20 -4.47 -0.56
N LYS A 163 11.97 -5.72 -0.18
CA LYS A 163 10.80 -6.51 -0.59
C LYS A 163 9.79 -6.55 0.53
N PHE A 164 8.53 -6.39 0.16
CA PHE A 164 7.38 -6.41 1.04
C PHE A 164 6.43 -7.52 0.62
N GLU A 165 5.96 -8.31 1.58
CA GLU A 165 4.80 -9.20 1.42
C GLU A 165 3.84 -8.96 2.60
N MET A 166 2.61 -8.55 2.33
CA MET A 166 1.60 -8.25 3.35
C MET A 166 0.31 -9.02 3.09
N LYS A 167 -0.29 -9.57 4.14
CA LYS A 167 -1.56 -10.30 4.04
C LYS A 167 -2.70 -9.48 4.62
N VAL A 168 -3.83 -9.50 3.92
CA VAL A 168 -5.08 -8.86 4.34
C VAL A 168 -6.17 -9.92 4.32
N GLU A 169 -6.99 -9.94 5.36
CA GLU A 169 -8.14 -10.84 5.47
C GLU A 169 -9.40 -10.02 5.76
N HIS A 170 -10.51 -10.45 5.18
CA HIS A 170 -11.86 -10.03 5.51
C HIS A 170 -12.57 -11.22 6.18
N PHE A 171 -13.08 -11.02 7.40
CA PHE A 171 -13.85 -12.05 8.11
C PHE A 171 -15.31 -11.98 7.69
N ASN A 172 -15.71 -12.87 6.78
CA ASN A 172 -17.07 -12.85 6.28
C ASN A 172 -18.07 -13.37 7.35
N THR A 173 -19.33 -12.94 7.23
CA THR A 173 -20.41 -13.34 8.13
C THR A 173 -20.86 -14.80 7.95
N MET A 174 -20.48 -15.44 6.82
CA MET A 174 -20.85 -16.82 6.46
C MET A 174 -19.86 -17.91 6.93
N GLY A 175 -18.85 -17.57 7.73
CA GLY A 175 -17.92 -18.53 8.33
C GLY A 175 -16.71 -18.91 7.47
N GLY A 176 -16.45 -18.18 6.39
CA GLY A 176 -15.21 -18.15 5.62
C GLY A 176 -14.41 -16.86 5.85
N SER A 177 -13.34 -16.68 5.07
CA SER A 177 -12.51 -15.47 5.06
C SER A 177 -12.04 -15.21 3.64
N ASP A 178 -12.22 -14.00 3.15
CA ASP A 178 -11.60 -13.57 1.90
C ASP A 178 -10.19 -13.08 2.21
N LYS A 179 -9.22 -13.40 1.34
CA LYS A 179 -7.81 -13.11 1.60
C LYS A 179 -7.16 -12.47 0.39
N ALA A 180 -6.21 -11.58 0.67
CA ALA A 180 -5.35 -10.97 -0.31
C ALA A 180 -3.90 -11.03 0.18
N THR A 181 -2.97 -11.39 -0.72
CA THR A 181 -1.53 -11.27 -0.48
C THR A 181 -0.97 -10.22 -1.41
N ILE A 182 -0.48 -9.13 -0.83
CA ILE A 182 0.16 -8.01 -1.50
C ILE A 182 1.65 -8.27 -1.53
N ALA A 183 2.30 -8.12 -2.68
CA ALA A 183 3.75 -8.15 -2.78
C ALA A 183 4.28 -7.08 -3.74
N PHE A 184 5.36 -6.40 -3.34
CA PHE A 184 6.10 -5.46 -4.18
C PHE A 184 7.51 -5.24 -3.64
N SER A 185 8.36 -4.61 -4.45
CA SER A 185 9.71 -4.23 -4.05
C SER A 185 9.96 -2.76 -4.35
N MET A 186 10.60 -2.06 -3.42
CA MET A 186 11.08 -0.69 -3.60
C MET A 186 12.58 -0.64 -3.36
N ASP A 187 13.29 0.29 -4.00
CA ASP A 187 14.64 0.62 -3.58
C ASP A 187 14.62 1.56 -2.37
N THR A 188 15.78 1.78 -1.76
CA THR A 188 15.93 2.64 -0.57
C THR A 188 15.77 4.13 -0.80
N TYR A 189 15.55 4.54 -2.06
CA TYR A 189 15.15 5.88 -2.48
C TYR A 189 13.64 5.94 -2.81
N SER A 190 12.91 4.88 -2.45
CA SER A 190 11.47 4.74 -2.64
C SER A 190 11.02 4.58 -4.08
N LYS A 191 11.88 4.11 -4.98
CA LYS A 191 11.46 3.78 -6.34
C LYS A 191 10.97 2.33 -6.41
N PHE A 192 9.84 2.09 -7.07
CA PHE A 192 9.40 0.72 -7.36
C PHE A 192 10.43 0.00 -8.25
N VAL A 193 10.88 -1.16 -7.78
CA VAL A 193 11.80 -2.06 -8.50
C VAL A 193 11.02 -3.15 -9.25
N ASP A 194 9.96 -3.65 -8.63
CA ASP A 194 9.05 -4.64 -9.18
C ASP A 194 7.62 -4.08 -9.25
N GLN A 195 6.78 -4.68 -10.09
CA GLN A 195 5.35 -4.37 -10.14
C GLN A 195 4.67 -4.79 -8.82
N ILE A 196 3.62 -4.06 -8.44
CA ILE A 196 2.77 -4.45 -7.32
C ILE A 196 1.90 -5.62 -7.78
N SER A 197 1.93 -6.73 -7.05
CA SER A 197 1.09 -7.90 -7.28
C SER A 197 0.15 -8.11 -6.11
N VAL A 198 -1.09 -8.50 -6.41
CA VAL A 198 -2.06 -8.93 -5.39
C VAL A 198 -2.66 -10.27 -5.81
N ASP A 199 -2.53 -11.26 -4.95
CA ASP A 199 -3.17 -12.56 -5.12
C ASP A 199 -4.38 -12.68 -4.19
N TYR A 200 -5.56 -12.95 -4.76
CA TYR A 200 -6.81 -13.12 -4.00
C TYR A 200 -7.14 -14.61 -3.82
N GLU A 201 -7.57 -14.96 -2.61
CA GLU A 201 -8.18 -16.25 -2.26
C GLU A 201 -9.55 -15.96 -1.66
N MET A 202 -10.60 -16.13 -2.47
CA MET A 202 -11.96 -15.79 -2.08
C MET A 202 -12.70 -17.02 -1.51
N SER A 203 -13.52 -16.80 -0.49
CA SER A 203 -14.26 -17.85 0.19
C SER A 203 -15.42 -18.43 -0.64
N SER A 204 -15.96 -19.60 -0.25
CA SER A 204 -16.96 -20.34 -1.03
C SER A 204 -18.26 -19.55 -1.21
N GLY A 205 -18.39 -18.88 -2.33
CA GLY A 205 -19.52 -18.00 -2.66
C GLY A 205 -19.08 -16.74 -3.41
N ALA A 206 -17.81 -16.34 -3.26
CA ALA A 206 -17.21 -15.25 -4.02
C ALA A 206 -16.44 -15.76 -5.25
N TYR A 207 -16.48 -15.04 -6.37
CA TYR A 207 -15.65 -15.41 -7.53
C TYR A 207 -14.17 -15.17 -7.21
N ASN A 208 -13.33 -16.16 -7.51
CA ASN A 208 -11.89 -15.97 -7.41
C ASN A 208 -11.42 -15.02 -8.50
N VAL A 209 -10.72 -13.96 -8.11
CA VAL A 209 -10.07 -13.06 -9.07
C VAL A 209 -8.94 -13.83 -9.74
N PRO A 210 -8.94 -14.00 -11.07
CA PRO A 210 -7.93 -14.82 -11.71
C PRO A 210 -6.56 -14.13 -11.63
N PRO A 211 -5.45 -14.88 -11.40
CA PRO A 211 -4.10 -14.28 -11.26
C PRO A 211 -3.59 -13.50 -12.48
N TRP A 212 -4.24 -13.63 -13.64
CA TRP A 212 -3.92 -12.83 -14.83
C TRP A 212 -4.62 -11.46 -14.83
N ALA A 213 -5.72 -11.30 -14.10
CA ALA A 213 -6.42 -10.02 -13.97
C ALA A 213 -5.64 -9.02 -13.11
N ILE A 214 -4.68 -9.49 -12.31
CA ILE A 214 -3.94 -8.67 -11.36
C ILE A 214 -2.44 -8.74 -11.65
N LYS A 215 -2.06 -8.18 -12.80
CA LYS A 215 -0.67 -7.85 -13.13
C LYS A 215 -0.64 -6.42 -13.64
N ILE A 216 -0.83 -5.50 -12.72
CA ILE A 216 -1.02 -4.09 -13.03
C ILE A 216 0.36 -3.46 -13.16
N ALA A 217 0.82 -3.29 -14.41
CA ALA A 217 1.57 -2.12 -14.87
C ALA A 217 2.06 -2.27 -16.32
N ASP A 218 1.18 -2.21 -17.33
CA ASP A 218 1.66 -2.07 -18.72
C ASP A 218 0.76 -1.29 -19.71
N LEU A 219 -0.52 -0.96 -19.44
CA LEU A 219 -1.37 -0.30 -20.45
C LEU A 219 -2.24 0.87 -19.97
N ALA A 220 -2.93 0.78 -18.82
CA ALA A 220 -3.70 1.90 -18.26
C ALA A 220 -2.80 2.90 -17.50
N VAL A 221 -1.69 2.40 -16.95
CA VAL A 221 -0.74 3.13 -16.10
C VAL A 221 -0.14 4.36 -16.76
N ASP A 222 0.24 4.31 -18.03
CA ASP A 222 0.94 5.43 -18.67
C ASP A 222 0.06 6.69 -18.78
N VAL A 223 -1.25 6.52 -19.01
CA VAL A 223 -2.16 7.65 -19.23
C VAL A 223 -2.42 8.43 -17.94
N ILE A 224 -2.59 7.72 -16.82
CA ILE A 224 -2.83 8.33 -15.50
C ILE A 224 -1.52 8.82 -14.86
N ALA A 225 -0.46 8.00 -14.92
CA ALA A 225 0.78 8.31 -14.23
C ALA A 225 1.44 9.57 -14.79
N ASP A 226 1.38 9.80 -16.10
CA ASP A 226 1.98 10.99 -16.70
C ASP A 226 1.26 12.29 -16.30
N GLU A 227 -0.07 12.29 -16.18
CA GLU A 227 -0.82 13.46 -15.69
C GLU A 227 -0.55 13.71 -14.19
N LEU A 228 -0.53 12.65 -13.39
CA LEU A 228 -0.17 12.74 -11.97
C LEU A 228 1.24 13.32 -11.79
N LYS A 229 2.19 12.92 -12.63
CA LYS A 229 3.56 13.47 -12.58
C LYS A 229 3.57 14.98 -12.80
N VAL A 230 2.78 15.48 -13.75
CA VAL A 230 2.66 16.93 -14.01
C VAL A 230 2.05 17.65 -12.80
N LEU A 231 0.99 17.10 -12.20
CA LEU A 231 0.36 17.68 -11.02
C LEU A 231 1.29 17.69 -9.79
N LEU A 232 2.01 16.58 -9.56
CA LEU A 232 2.95 16.41 -8.47
C LEU A 232 4.17 17.32 -8.60
N ASP A 233 4.71 17.48 -9.81
CA ASP A 233 5.80 18.43 -10.10
C ASP A 233 5.37 19.88 -9.81
N GLY A 234 4.13 20.23 -10.16
CA GLY A 234 3.55 21.53 -9.86
C GLY A 234 3.23 21.80 -8.38
N ALA A 235 3.17 20.76 -7.54
CA ALA A 235 2.70 20.85 -6.15
C ALA A 235 3.79 21.16 -5.11
N GLU A 236 5.06 21.32 -5.52
CA GLU A 236 6.22 21.54 -4.65
C GLU A 236 6.23 20.51 -3.48
N LEU A 237 6.42 19.23 -3.82
CA LEU A 237 6.55 18.16 -2.80
C LEU A 237 7.68 18.52 -1.84
N VAL A 238 7.31 18.85 -0.59
CA VAL A 238 8.28 19.17 0.46
C VAL A 238 8.76 17.85 1.05
N VAL A 239 10.05 17.75 1.34
CA VAL A 239 10.62 16.72 2.22
C VAL A 239 11.29 17.49 3.35
N SER A 240 10.93 17.22 4.60
CA SER A 240 11.67 17.79 5.72
C SER A 240 12.91 16.95 5.97
N ASP A 241 14.05 17.59 6.26
CA ASP A 241 15.25 16.91 6.77
C ASP A 241 14.88 16.09 8.02
N GLY A 242 14.64 14.80 7.84
CA GLY A 242 14.51 13.87 8.95
C GLY A 242 15.80 13.91 9.76
N ALA A 243 15.70 14.00 11.08
CA ALA A 243 16.82 14.21 12.00
C ALA A 243 17.91 13.10 12.00
N LEU A 244 17.84 12.13 11.09
CA LEU A 244 18.69 10.94 11.07
C LEU A 244 19.43 10.67 9.74
N PHE A 245 19.08 11.24 8.57
CA PHE A 245 19.73 10.82 7.31
C PHE A 245 19.90 11.92 6.25
N GLU A 246 21.11 11.98 5.66
CA GLU A 246 21.46 12.71 4.42
C GLU A 246 20.85 12.04 3.16
N LEU A 247 19.61 11.53 3.24
CA LEU A 247 18.88 10.96 2.09
C LEU A 247 17.64 11.80 1.85
N LEU A 248 17.78 12.80 0.97
CA LEU A 248 16.63 13.38 0.30
C LEU A 248 16.47 12.58 -1.00
N PRO A 249 15.34 11.89 -1.22
CA PRO A 249 15.07 11.31 -2.52
C PRO A 249 15.05 12.46 -3.55
N GLU A 250 15.51 12.21 -4.77
CA GLU A 250 15.37 13.22 -5.81
C GLU A 250 13.87 13.49 -5.99
N THR A 251 13.47 14.77 -6.07
CA THR A 251 12.06 15.15 -6.18
C THR A 251 11.35 14.40 -7.31
N ASN A 252 12.04 14.16 -8.43
CA ASN A 252 11.53 13.39 -9.56
C ASN A 252 11.22 11.92 -9.21
N ASP A 253 12.02 11.29 -8.34
CA ASP A 253 11.80 9.90 -7.92
C ASP A 253 10.60 9.81 -6.96
N LEU A 254 10.42 10.81 -6.08
CA LEU A 254 9.20 10.92 -5.26
C LEU A 254 7.95 11.14 -6.12
N ILE A 255 8.03 11.99 -7.14
CA ILE A 255 6.94 12.23 -8.09
C ILE A 255 6.57 10.93 -8.81
N ASP A 256 7.55 10.19 -9.33
CA ASP A 256 7.31 8.92 -10.03
C ASP A 256 6.73 7.85 -9.09
N MET A 257 7.24 7.74 -7.86
CA MET A 257 6.71 6.84 -6.84
C MET A 257 5.26 7.17 -6.50
N ALA A 258 4.97 8.43 -6.20
CA ALA A 258 3.63 8.89 -5.85
C ALA A 258 2.63 8.64 -6.99
N ALA A 259 3.01 8.99 -8.21
CA ALA A 259 2.19 8.74 -9.39
C ALA A 259 1.89 7.24 -9.56
N LYS A 260 2.90 6.37 -9.42
CA LYS A 260 2.71 4.91 -9.53
C LYS A 260 1.86 4.33 -8.42
N ALA A 261 2.05 4.77 -7.17
CA ALA A 261 1.26 4.31 -6.03
C ALA A 261 -0.22 4.68 -6.19
N ILE A 262 -0.49 5.94 -6.57
CA ILE A 262 -1.85 6.42 -6.82
C ILE A 262 -2.47 5.68 -8.02
N THR A 263 -1.73 5.54 -9.11
CA THR A 263 -2.19 4.83 -10.32
C THR A 263 -2.53 3.38 -10.01
N PHE A 264 -1.72 2.69 -9.21
CA PHE A 264 -2.05 1.35 -8.77
C PHE A 264 -3.38 1.31 -8.02
N CYS A 265 -3.61 2.19 -7.04
CA CYS A 265 -4.87 2.18 -6.28
C CYS A 265 -6.08 2.40 -7.20
N ILE A 266 -5.92 3.16 -8.26
CA ILE A 266 -6.94 3.41 -9.27
C ILE A 266 -7.18 2.17 -10.14
N ASP A 267 -6.13 1.60 -10.74
CA ASP A 267 -6.23 0.45 -11.65
C ASP A 267 -6.65 -0.83 -10.92
N HIS A 268 -6.14 -1.04 -9.70
CA HIS A 268 -6.43 -2.22 -8.90
C HIS A 268 -7.92 -2.37 -8.63
N LEU A 269 -8.58 -1.27 -8.27
CA LEU A 269 -10.02 -1.28 -8.10
C LEU A 269 -10.76 -1.50 -9.42
N ASN A 270 -10.30 -0.91 -10.52
CA ASN A 270 -10.92 -1.10 -11.84
C ASN A 270 -10.92 -2.57 -12.29
N ASP A 271 -9.81 -3.27 -12.07
CA ASP A 271 -9.66 -4.65 -12.52
C ASP A 271 -10.32 -5.64 -11.54
N VAL A 272 -10.18 -5.41 -10.22
CA VAL A 272 -10.59 -6.38 -9.20
C VAL A 272 -12.08 -6.28 -8.86
N ILE A 273 -12.67 -5.08 -8.82
CA ILE A 273 -14.03 -4.91 -8.30
C ILE A 273 -15.11 -5.58 -9.17
N ASN A 274 -14.82 -5.84 -10.45
CA ASN A 274 -15.72 -6.56 -11.35
C ASN A 274 -15.78 -8.06 -11.04
N PHE A 275 -14.78 -8.59 -10.34
CA PHE A 275 -14.68 -10.01 -9.96
C PHE A 275 -15.01 -10.26 -8.48
N LEU A 276 -14.95 -9.23 -7.63
CA LEU A 276 -15.33 -9.37 -6.23
C LEU A 276 -16.85 -9.31 -6.09
N TYR A 277 -17.49 -10.46 -6.30
CA TYR A 277 -18.89 -10.67 -5.97
C TYR A 277 -19.05 -11.97 -5.20
N GLY A 278 -19.78 -11.94 -4.09
CA GLY A 278 -20.21 -13.09 -3.32
C GLY A 278 -21.20 -12.71 -2.22
N LEU A 279 -21.94 -13.68 -1.67
CA LEU A 279 -22.92 -13.46 -0.59
C LEU A 279 -22.21 -12.90 0.67
N SER A 280 -22.25 -11.58 0.86
CA SER A 280 -21.78 -10.88 2.05
C SER A 280 -22.91 -9.97 2.52
N ASP A 281 -23.48 -10.28 3.68
CA ASP A 281 -24.65 -9.56 4.22
C ASP A 281 -24.33 -8.09 4.58
N ASP A 282 -23.04 -7.74 4.61
CA ASP A 282 -22.50 -6.44 4.99
C ASP A 282 -21.74 -5.74 3.84
N GLY A 283 -21.69 -6.31 2.63
CA GLY A 283 -20.93 -5.74 1.50
C GLY A 283 -19.40 -5.68 1.74
N GLY A 284 -18.90 -6.37 2.76
CA GLY A 284 -17.48 -6.42 3.10
C GLY A 284 -16.61 -7.04 2.00
N THR A 285 -17.15 -8.04 1.27
CA THR A 285 -16.45 -8.64 0.11
C THR A 285 -16.25 -7.62 -1.02
N THR A 286 -17.25 -6.80 -1.31
CA THR A 286 -17.17 -5.75 -2.35
C THR A 286 -16.19 -4.64 -1.95
N ASN A 287 -16.20 -4.23 -0.68
CA ASN A 287 -15.27 -3.22 -0.16
C ASN A 287 -13.83 -3.73 0.03
N PHE A 288 -13.58 -5.04 -0.07
CA PHE A 288 -12.28 -5.64 0.24
C PHE A 288 -11.15 -5.13 -0.67
N SER A 289 -11.44 -4.86 -1.95
CA SER A 289 -10.48 -4.25 -2.89
C SER A 289 -10.04 -2.85 -2.47
N ALA A 290 -10.94 -2.05 -1.88
CA ALA A 290 -10.61 -0.73 -1.37
C ALA A 290 -9.67 -0.85 -0.16
N ILE A 291 -9.95 -1.78 0.76
CA ILE A 291 -9.09 -2.04 1.92
C ILE A 291 -7.68 -2.48 1.51
N VAL A 292 -7.55 -3.32 0.49
CA VAL A 292 -6.25 -3.71 -0.07
C VAL A 292 -5.51 -2.49 -0.65
N SER A 293 -6.20 -1.61 -1.37
CA SER A 293 -5.62 -0.38 -1.93
C SER A 293 -5.14 0.58 -0.84
N HIS A 294 -5.95 0.77 0.21
CA HIS A 294 -5.55 1.51 1.40
C HIS A 294 -4.35 0.86 2.10
N GLY A 295 -4.30 -0.47 2.19
CA GLY A 295 -3.17 -1.17 2.81
C GLY A 295 -1.85 -0.96 2.09
N ILE A 296 -1.86 -0.94 0.76
CA ILE A 296 -0.69 -0.63 -0.07
C ILE A 296 -0.25 0.81 0.16
N ALA A 297 -1.18 1.76 0.08
CA ALA A 297 -0.90 3.19 0.32
C ALA A 297 -0.32 3.43 1.72
N ARG A 298 -0.87 2.78 2.75
CA ARG A 298 -0.38 2.84 4.14
C ARG A 298 1.01 2.22 4.30
N LEU A 299 1.29 1.08 3.66
CA LEU A 299 2.61 0.44 3.72
C LEU A 299 3.69 1.27 3.04
N ILE A 300 3.37 1.87 1.88
CA ILE A 300 4.25 2.82 1.20
C ILE A 300 4.49 4.06 2.07
N LEU A 301 3.45 4.60 2.71
CA LEU A 301 3.59 5.73 3.63
C LEU A 301 4.50 5.37 4.82
N ALA A 302 4.21 4.27 5.50
CA ALA A 302 4.98 3.79 6.65
C ALA A 302 6.46 3.58 6.32
N TYR A 303 6.73 3.04 5.13
CA TYR A 303 8.09 2.89 4.60
C TYR A 303 8.79 4.24 4.38
N ASN A 304 8.14 5.16 3.69
CA ASN A 304 8.70 6.49 3.43
C ASN A 304 8.93 7.29 4.71
N GLU A 305 8.06 7.15 5.72
CA GLU A 305 8.25 7.80 7.02
C GLU A 305 9.45 7.23 7.79
N GLU A 306 9.79 5.94 7.61
CA GLU A 306 11.05 5.38 8.10
C GLU A 306 12.25 5.94 7.33
N ARG A 307 12.17 5.99 5.99
CA ARG A 307 13.29 6.45 5.15
C ARG A 307 13.62 7.92 5.33
N PHE A 308 12.60 8.76 5.35
CA PHE A 308 12.72 10.21 5.15
C PHE A 308 12.18 11.02 6.33
N GLY A 309 11.70 10.35 7.37
CA GLY A 309 11.02 10.97 8.51
C GLY A 309 9.55 11.28 8.23
N ALA A 310 8.85 11.74 9.27
CA ALA A 310 7.43 12.05 9.23
C ALA A 310 7.05 12.90 8.00
N SER A 311 5.94 12.57 7.36
CA SER A 311 5.50 13.31 6.18
C SER A 311 5.33 14.81 6.50
N PRO A 312 5.92 15.73 5.72
CA PRO A 312 5.92 17.16 6.02
C PRO A 312 4.57 17.86 5.78
N GLY A 313 3.57 17.10 5.33
CA GLY A 313 2.20 17.55 5.17
C GLY A 313 1.32 16.42 4.65
N PHE A 314 0.01 16.62 4.78
CA PHE A 314 -0.99 15.73 4.23
C PHE A 314 -2.11 16.57 3.64
N VAL A 315 -2.66 16.07 2.54
CA VAL A 315 -4.06 16.35 2.22
C VAL A 315 -4.88 15.68 3.32
N THR A 316 -5.80 16.41 3.95
CA THR A 316 -6.53 15.97 5.15
C THR A 316 -8.02 15.89 4.92
N PHE A 317 -8.69 15.01 5.66
CA PHE A 317 -10.15 14.88 5.68
C PHE A 317 -10.75 15.39 6.99
N SER A 318 -11.84 16.15 6.88
CA SER A 318 -12.57 16.71 8.01
C SER A 318 -13.91 15.98 8.22
N GLY A 319 -13.95 15.04 9.17
CA GLY A 319 -15.20 14.35 9.54
C GLY A 319 -16.34 15.28 9.99
N ASN A 320 -16.01 16.42 10.62
CA ASN A 320 -17.01 17.43 10.98
C ASN A 320 -17.59 18.15 9.76
N THR A 321 -16.77 18.40 8.73
CA THR A 321 -17.28 19.01 7.49
C THR A 321 -18.18 18.03 6.78
N PHE A 322 -17.77 16.76 6.72
CA PHE A 322 -18.56 15.68 6.12
C PHE A 322 -19.92 15.53 6.81
N GLU A 323 -19.94 15.48 8.13
CA GLU A 323 -21.16 15.45 8.95
C GLU A 323 -22.12 16.61 8.62
N ASN A 324 -21.58 17.83 8.53
CA ASN A 324 -22.37 19.02 8.21
C ASN A 324 -22.94 18.99 6.79
N GLU A 325 -22.18 18.50 5.81
CA GLU A 325 -22.63 18.42 4.40
C GLU A 325 -23.71 17.35 4.21
N ILE A 326 -23.58 16.20 4.89
CA ILE A 326 -24.61 15.15 4.87
C ILE A 326 -25.88 15.60 5.62
N GLY A 327 -25.74 16.38 6.69
CA GLY A 327 -26.86 16.92 7.45
C GLY A 327 -27.48 15.96 8.49
N ASP A 328 -26.71 14.97 8.96
CA ASP A 328 -27.06 14.10 10.09
C ASP A 328 -26.00 14.22 11.20
N SER A 329 -26.08 13.40 12.24
CA SER A 329 -25.05 13.28 13.26
C SER A 329 -24.53 11.86 13.39
N TRP A 330 -23.24 11.71 13.69
CA TRP A 330 -22.59 10.39 13.76
C TRP A 330 -23.30 9.46 14.73
N ARG A 331 -23.78 8.33 14.20
CA ARG A 331 -24.39 7.25 14.96
C ARG A 331 -23.35 6.17 15.22
N ASN A 332 -23.29 5.69 16.46
CA ASN A 332 -22.25 4.77 16.93
C ASN A 332 -22.84 3.47 17.49
N ASP A 333 -24.03 3.09 17.05
CA ASP A 333 -24.72 1.86 17.44
C ASP A 333 -24.34 0.65 16.56
N LYS A 334 -23.45 0.85 15.57
CA LYS A 334 -22.77 -0.17 14.79
C LYS A 334 -21.26 -0.15 15.07
N ASN A 335 -20.51 -1.08 14.49
CA ASN A 335 -19.05 -1.19 14.68
C ASN A 335 -18.25 0.03 14.19
N ASN A 336 -18.74 0.73 13.16
CA ASN A 336 -18.22 2.04 12.77
C ASN A 336 -19.30 3.13 12.76
N PRO A 337 -18.86 4.40 12.92
CA PRO A 337 -19.73 5.54 12.77
C PRO A 337 -20.37 5.61 11.39
N TYR A 338 -21.64 6.00 11.35
CA TYR A 338 -22.37 6.25 10.10
C TYR A 338 -23.34 7.43 10.23
N LEU A 339 -23.76 7.93 9.08
CA LEU A 339 -24.75 8.98 8.90
C LEU A 339 -25.90 8.45 8.03
N MET A 340 -27.12 8.91 8.31
CA MET A 340 -28.30 8.63 7.51
C MET A 340 -28.69 9.85 6.69
N PHE A 341 -29.15 9.64 5.46
CA PHE A 341 -29.65 10.74 4.63
C PHE A 341 -30.74 10.25 3.68
N ASP A 342 -31.59 11.16 3.22
CA ASP A 342 -32.64 10.86 2.25
C ASP A 342 -32.30 11.48 0.88
N ASN A 343 -32.43 10.69 -0.19
CA ASN A 343 -32.25 11.14 -1.56
C ASN A 343 -33.27 10.45 -2.48
N GLY A 344 -33.90 11.19 -3.41
CA GLY A 344 -34.88 10.62 -4.33
C GLY A 344 -36.13 10.00 -3.66
N GLY A 345 -36.38 10.29 -2.37
CA GLY A 345 -37.48 9.70 -1.60
C GLY A 345 -37.15 8.38 -0.89
N SER A 346 -35.90 7.94 -0.96
CA SER A 346 -35.37 6.75 -0.27
C SER A 346 -34.33 7.14 0.79
N SER A 347 -34.15 6.29 1.80
CA SER A 347 -33.16 6.48 2.85
C SER A 347 -31.88 5.69 2.56
N TYR A 348 -30.75 6.29 2.89
CA TYR A 348 -29.42 5.73 2.70
C TYR A 348 -28.60 5.83 3.97
N ARG A 349 -27.54 5.04 4.02
CA ARG A 349 -26.52 5.07 5.06
C ARG A 349 -25.17 5.35 4.44
N SER A 350 -24.44 6.36 4.91
CA SER A 350 -23.01 6.52 4.58
C SER A 350 -22.17 6.23 5.82
N TYR A 351 -21.21 5.33 5.71
CA TYR A 351 -20.24 5.12 6.79
C TYR A 351 -19.19 6.24 6.83
N TYR A 352 -18.41 6.28 7.91
CA TYR A 352 -17.22 7.10 7.97
C TYR A 352 -16.24 6.68 6.86
N PRO A 353 -15.78 7.59 5.97
CA PRO A 353 -14.87 7.21 4.89
C PRO A 353 -13.53 6.67 5.43
N ASP A 354 -13.02 5.57 4.87
CA ASP A 354 -11.63 5.18 5.07
C ASP A 354 -10.74 6.12 4.26
N ASN A 355 -9.65 6.56 4.88
CA ASN A 355 -8.88 7.71 4.43
C ASN A 355 -7.39 7.39 4.56
N THR A 356 -6.62 7.59 3.51
CA THR A 356 -5.17 7.37 3.52
C THR A 356 -4.48 8.47 2.72
N ALA A 357 -3.62 9.22 3.40
CA ALA A 357 -2.79 10.21 2.73
C ALA A 357 -1.56 9.55 2.12
N PHE A 358 -1.06 10.12 1.03
CA PHE A 358 0.23 9.72 0.47
C PHE A 358 1.36 10.59 1.03
N TYR A 359 2.58 10.04 1.06
CA TYR A 359 3.77 10.72 1.57
C TYR A 359 4.01 12.06 0.87
N ALA A 360 4.55 13.04 1.59
CA ALA A 360 4.91 14.36 1.08
C ALA A 360 3.76 15.13 0.41
N LYS A 361 2.50 14.96 0.89
CA LYS A 361 1.32 15.61 0.32
C LYS A 361 1.07 15.20 -1.15
N ALA A 362 1.53 14.02 -1.57
CA ALA A 362 1.34 13.53 -2.93
C ALA A 362 -0.13 13.33 -3.34
N GLY A 363 -1.05 13.26 -2.38
CA GLY A 363 -2.47 13.14 -2.64
C GLY A 363 -3.18 12.48 -1.48
N PHE A 364 -4.40 12.01 -1.77
CA PHE A 364 -5.25 11.39 -0.76
C PHE A 364 -6.17 10.34 -1.38
N LEU A 365 -6.29 9.21 -0.70
CA LEU A 365 -7.20 8.12 -1.02
C LEU A 365 -8.38 8.16 -0.05
N SER A 366 -9.59 8.19 -0.57
CA SER A 366 -10.81 8.05 0.24
C SER A 366 -11.71 6.96 -0.33
N SER A 367 -12.25 6.12 0.54
CA SER A 367 -13.28 5.15 0.17
C SER A 367 -14.43 5.15 1.16
N VAL A 368 -15.64 4.97 0.68
CA VAL A 368 -16.83 4.92 1.54
C VAL A 368 -17.85 3.96 0.96
N LYS A 369 -18.59 3.28 1.85
CA LYS A 369 -19.76 2.51 1.47
C LYS A 369 -21.03 3.26 1.78
N ILE A 370 -21.94 3.18 0.83
CA ILE A 370 -23.25 3.78 0.84
C ILE A 370 -24.26 2.66 0.72
N ASP A 371 -25.05 2.44 1.78
CA ASP A 371 -26.11 1.45 1.76
C ASP A 371 -27.39 2.08 1.23
N ALA A 372 -28.00 1.45 0.21
CA ALA A 372 -29.37 1.70 -0.19
C ALA A 372 -30.30 0.82 0.65
N ILE A 373 -31.05 1.45 1.56
CA ILE A 373 -31.79 0.72 2.61
C ILE A 373 -33.08 0.14 2.02
N ARG A 374 -33.18 -1.20 1.97
CA ARG A 374 -34.33 -1.92 1.40
C ARG A 374 -35.36 -2.30 2.47
N ASP A 375 -34.92 -2.93 3.58
CA ASP A 375 -35.74 -3.30 4.76
C ASP A 375 -34.88 -3.71 5.99
N ILE A 376 -35.34 -4.66 6.82
CA ILE A 376 -34.66 -5.11 8.06
C ILE A 376 -33.67 -6.27 7.85
N HIS A 377 -33.51 -6.80 6.63
CA HIS A 377 -32.76 -8.03 6.41
C HIS A 377 -31.48 -7.87 5.59
N THR A 378 -31.45 -7.08 4.51
CA THR A 378 -30.24 -6.82 3.71
C THR A 378 -30.33 -5.53 2.88
N ASP A 379 -29.22 -4.81 2.75
CA ASP A 379 -29.11 -3.55 2.00
C ASP A 379 -28.39 -3.81 0.66
N ASP A 380 -28.61 -2.98 -0.38
CA ASP A 380 -27.70 -2.95 -1.54
C ASP A 380 -26.53 -1.99 -1.21
N HIS A 381 -25.33 -2.26 -1.69
CA HIS A 381 -24.14 -1.51 -1.27
C HIS A 381 -23.42 -0.86 -2.46
N LEU A 382 -23.28 0.46 -2.44
CA LEU A 382 -22.36 1.15 -3.34
C LEU A 382 -21.05 1.44 -2.61
N VAL A 383 -19.93 0.99 -3.16
CA VAL A 383 -18.59 1.41 -2.73
C VAL A 383 -18.12 2.53 -3.66
N LEU A 384 -17.85 3.69 -3.07
CA LEU A 384 -17.30 4.86 -3.74
C LEU A 384 -15.83 4.99 -3.37
N HIS A 385 -14.98 5.16 -4.38
CA HIS A 385 -13.56 5.37 -4.23
C HIS A 385 -13.15 6.66 -4.95
N VAL A 386 -12.39 7.51 -4.26
CA VAL A 386 -12.02 8.84 -4.73
C VAL A 386 -10.55 9.09 -4.43
N VAL A 387 -9.83 9.53 -5.45
CA VAL A 387 -8.44 9.99 -5.31
C VAL A 387 -8.41 11.49 -5.48
N PHE A 388 -7.70 12.16 -4.59
CA PHE A 388 -7.43 13.59 -4.65
C PHE A 388 -5.97 13.86 -5.01
N ASP A 389 -5.77 14.90 -5.78
CA ASP A 389 -4.45 15.45 -6.11
C ASP A 389 -3.81 16.12 -4.87
N PRO A 390 -2.54 16.56 -4.97
CA PRO A 390 -1.86 17.29 -3.89
C PRO A 390 -2.56 18.56 -3.41
N ASN A 391 -3.41 19.17 -4.21
CA ASN A 391 -4.16 20.38 -3.85
C ASN A 391 -5.50 20.06 -3.18
N GLY A 392 -5.83 18.78 -3.02
CA GLY A 392 -7.11 18.33 -2.48
C GLY A 392 -8.25 18.43 -3.48
N HIS A 393 -7.97 18.46 -4.79
CA HIS A 393 -9.00 18.38 -5.83
C HIS A 393 -9.19 16.94 -6.29
N ILE A 394 -10.43 16.56 -6.64
CA ILE A 394 -10.72 15.24 -7.18
C ILE A 394 -9.92 15.01 -8.48
N PHE A 395 -9.12 13.96 -8.48
CA PHE A 395 -8.35 13.49 -9.62
C PHE A 395 -8.98 12.27 -10.30
N SER A 396 -9.55 11.36 -9.51
CA SER A 396 -10.19 10.15 -10.01
C SER A 396 -11.38 9.74 -9.14
N ILE A 397 -12.42 9.20 -9.78
CA ILE A 397 -13.62 8.66 -9.13
C ILE A 397 -13.91 7.28 -9.70
N GLN A 398 -14.27 6.34 -8.84
CA GLN A 398 -14.82 5.05 -9.21
C GLN A 398 -15.96 4.65 -8.26
N GLY A 399 -17.01 4.07 -8.81
CA GLY A 399 -18.08 3.43 -8.06
C GLY A 399 -18.29 1.98 -8.49
N CYS A 400 -18.78 1.17 -7.57
CA CYS A 400 -19.28 -0.17 -7.83
C CYS A 400 -20.47 -0.49 -6.92
N ILE A 401 -21.48 -1.21 -7.41
CA ILE A 401 -22.66 -1.57 -6.63
C ILE A 401 -22.76 -3.09 -6.47
N ASP A 402 -22.70 -3.53 -5.22
CA ASP A 402 -23.16 -4.84 -4.79
C ASP A 402 -24.69 -4.86 -4.73
N ILE A 403 -25.32 -5.59 -5.65
CA ILE A 403 -26.77 -5.78 -5.69
C ILE A 403 -27.11 -7.04 -4.91
N HIS A 404 -27.82 -6.87 -3.80
CA HIS A 404 -28.22 -7.99 -2.97
C HIS A 404 -29.23 -8.87 -3.71
N GLY A 405 -28.95 -10.18 -3.75
CA GLY A 405 -29.78 -11.19 -4.41
C GLY A 405 -29.37 -11.51 -5.85
N ALA A 406 -28.45 -10.73 -6.44
CA ALA A 406 -27.91 -11.05 -7.75
C ALA A 406 -26.98 -12.30 -7.73
N PRO A 407 -26.72 -12.91 -8.89
CA PRO A 407 -27.64 -12.98 -10.01
C PRO A 407 -28.92 -13.75 -9.61
N ASP A 408 -30.08 -13.22 -9.99
CA ASP A 408 -31.40 -13.83 -9.75
C ASP A 408 -32.19 -14.12 -11.04
N GLY A 409 -31.62 -13.81 -12.21
CA GLY A 409 -32.29 -14.02 -13.49
C GLY A 409 -32.56 -15.50 -13.80
N ASP A 410 -33.73 -15.79 -14.39
CA ASP A 410 -34.15 -17.13 -14.87
C ASP A 410 -33.14 -17.78 -15.85
N ASP A 411 -32.26 -16.99 -16.45
CA ASP A 411 -31.26 -17.40 -17.45
C ASP A 411 -29.83 -17.55 -16.89
N TYR A 412 -29.59 -17.40 -15.57
CA TYR A 412 -28.24 -17.52 -14.99
C TYR A 412 -27.80 -18.98 -14.79
N ASP A 413 -26.70 -19.37 -15.44
CA ASP A 413 -26.00 -20.64 -15.26
C ASP A 413 -24.59 -20.40 -14.68
N SER A 414 -24.39 -20.72 -13.40
CA SER A 414 -23.12 -20.53 -12.68
C SER A 414 -21.92 -21.30 -13.24
N SER A 415 -22.13 -22.18 -14.23
CA SER A 415 -21.05 -22.89 -14.94
C SER A 415 -20.61 -22.20 -16.23
N THR A 416 -21.40 -21.26 -16.76
CA THR A 416 -21.12 -20.57 -18.04
C THR A 416 -21.22 -19.06 -17.96
N ASP A 417 -21.95 -18.52 -17.00
CA ASP A 417 -22.15 -17.09 -16.80
C ASP A 417 -21.28 -16.57 -15.65
N THR A 418 -20.73 -15.38 -15.87
CA THR A 418 -20.01 -14.63 -14.84
C THR A 418 -20.80 -13.35 -14.59
N TYR A 419 -21.43 -13.27 -13.42
CA TYR A 419 -21.99 -12.00 -12.96
C TYR A 419 -20.85 -11.01 -12.75
N GLU A 420 -20.98 -9.82 -13.32
CA GLU A 420 -20.06 -8.70 -13.12
C GLU A 420 -20.82 -7.61 -12.38
N SER A 421 -20.23 -7.16 -11.28
CA SER A 421 -20.81 -6.09 -10.48
C SER A 421 -20.84 -4.78 -11.30
N PRO A 422 -21.96 -4.04 -11.37
CA PRO A 422 -22.01 -2.76 -12.06
C PRO A 422 -20.96 -1.79 -11.50
N SER A 423 -20.06 -1.34 -12.38
CA SER A 423 -19.04 -0.36 -12.06
C SER A 423 -18.96 0.75 -13.11
N SER A 424 -18.68 1.97 -12.67
CA SER A 424 -18.39 3.09 -13.57
C SER A 424 -17.11 2.89 -14.39
N GLY A 425 -16.25 1.96 -13.98
CA GLY A 425 -14.83 2.04 -14.27
C GLY A 425 -14.21 3.27 -13.60
N VAL A 426 -12.96 3.56 -13.92
CA VAL A 426 -12.24 4.72 -13.41
C VAL A 426 -12.53 5.94 -14.27
N ILE A 427 -13.03 7.01 -13.65
CA ILE A 427 -13.25 8.31 -14.29
C ILE A 427 -12.18 9.28 -13.81
N CYS A 428 -11.28 9.71 -14.70
CA CYS A 428 -10.13 10.55 -14.35
C CYS A 428 -9.75 11.50 -15.50
N TYR A 429 -8.68 12.29 -15.31
CA TYR A 429 -8.07 13.08 -16.37
C TYR A 429 -6.89 12.34 -17.02
N ASN A 430 -6.74 12.51 -18.34
CA ASN A 430 -5.50 12.15 -19.03
C ASN A 430 -4.51 13.32 -19.09
N THR A 431 -3.33 13.06 -19.66
CA THR A 431 -2.24 14.03 -19.86
C THR A 431 -2.58 15.29 -20.67
N ASP A 432 -3.66 15.24 -21.45
CA ASP A 432 -4.15 16.38 -22.22
C ASP A 432 -5.24 17.16 -21.44
N GLY A 433 -5.52 16.78 -20.20
CA GLY A 433 -6.59 17.32 -19.37
C GLY A 433 -8.00 16.89 -19.80
N ASN A 434 -8.14 15.87 -20.66
CA ASN A 434 -9.44 15.34 -21.07
C ASN A 434 -9.96 14.35 -20.04
N ILE A 435 -11.27 14.34 -19.83
CA ILE A 435 -11.93 13.31 -19.01
C ILE A 435 -11.90 11.98 -19.78
N VAL A 436 -11.45 10.92 -19.11
CA VAL A 436 -11.39 9.56 -19.65
C VAL A 436 -12.07 8.58 -18.71
N GLN A 437 -12.60 7.51 -19.30
CA GLN A 437 -13.06 6.32 -18.60
C GLN A 437 -12.10 5.18 -18.90
N ILE A 438 -11.58 4.54 -17.85
CA ILE A 438 -10.80 3.32 -17.95
C ILE A 438 -11.68 2.18 -17.45
N GLN A 439 -11.81 1.12 -18.25
CA GLN A 439 -12.58 -0.06 -17.90
C GLN A 439 -11.91 -1.29 -18.51
N GLY A 440 -11.45 -2.21 -17.64
CA GLY A 440 -10.46 -3.22 -18.03
C GLY A 440 -9.25 -2.56 -18.72
N SER A 441 -8.81 -3.13 -19.85
CA SER A 441 -7.69 -2.59 -20.63
C SER A 441 -8.06 -1.46 -21.61
N ASN A 442 -9.29 -0.95 -21.58
CA ASN A 442 -9.74 0.08 -22.52
C ASN A 442 -9.73 1.47 -21.88
N VAL A 443 -9.21 2.45 -22.62
CA VAL A 443 -9.26 3.88 -22.27
C VAL A 443 -10.14 4.62 -23.27
N ASN A 444 -11.25 5.19 -22.78
CA ASN A 444 -12.23 5.90 -23.60
C ASN A 444 -12.26 7.38 -23.22
N THR A 445 -11.94 8.27 -24.16
CA THR A 445 -12.13 9.72 -23.94
C THR A 445 -13.60 10.07 -23.89
N LEU A 446 -14.04 10.69 -22.80
CA LEU A 446 -15.40 11.13 -22.57
C LEU A 446 -15.55 12.60 -22.98
N THR A 447 -16.52 12.89 -23.84
CA THR A 447 -16.80 14.25 -24.32
C THR A 447 -18.16 14.73 -23.83
N GLY A 448 -18.29 16.03 -23.58
CA GLY A 448 -19.56 16.66 -23.21
C GLY A 448 -19.84 16.77 -21.70
N TYR A 449 -18.91 16.34 -20.84
CA TYR A 449 -19.01 16.50 -19.39
C TYR A 449 -18.21 17.73 -18.92
N GLY A 450 -18.75 18.48 -17.97
CA GLY A 450 -18.11 19.64 -17.36
C GLY A 450 -17.26 19.32 -16.13
N SER A 451 -17.38 18.10 -15.58
CA SER A 451 -16.61 17.63 -14.43
C SER A 451 -16.51 16.11 -14.38
N LEU A 452 -15.55 15.58 -13.59
CA LEU A 452 -15.47 14.15 -13.29
C LEU A 452 -16.74 13.65 -12.60
N THR A 453 -17.36 14.45 -11.72
CA THR A 453 -18.60 14.10 -11.02
C THR A 453 -19.77 13.88 -11.98
N GLU A 454 -19.92 14.73 -13.00
CA GLU A 454 -20.94 14.54 -14.04
C GLU A 454 -20.70 13.28 -14.87
N ALA A 455 -19.44 13.04 -15.26
CA ALA A 455 -19.07 11.84 -16.02
C ALA A 455 -19.28 10.56 -15.19
N TYR A 456 -18.90 10.58 -13.91
CA TYR A 456 -19.15 9.49 -12.96
C TYR A 456 -20.63 9.18 -12.83
N ALA A 457 -21.48 10.20 -12.59
CA ALA A 457 -22.92 10.00 -12.44
C ALA A 457 -23.53 9.31 -13.67
N ASP A 458 -23.17 9.76 -14.88
CA ASP A 458 -23.64 9.16 -16.13
C ASP A 458 -23.15 7.72 -16.32
N LYS A 459 -21.85 7.46 -16.11
CA LYS A 459 -21.27 6.12 -16.32
C LYS A 459 -21.70 5.11 -15.27
N MET A 460 -21.85 5.53 -14.03
CA MET A 460 -22.35 4.68 -12.97
C MET A 460 -23.83 4.32 -13.19
N GLN A 461 -24.66 5.29 -13.62
CA GLN A 461 -26.05 5.02 -13.98
C GLN A 461 -26.14 4.08 -15.18
N TYR A 462 -25.33 4.32 -16.23
CA TYR A 462 -25.27 3.43 -17.38
C TYR A 462 -24.92 2.01 -16.97
N ALA A 463 -23.93 1.81 -16.08
CA ALA A 463 -23.55 0.49 -15.60
C ALA A 463 -24.70 -0.20 -14.85
N LEU A 464 -25.40 0.52 -13.97
CA LEU A 464 -26.57 0.00 -13.25
C LEU A 464 -27.74 -0.38 -14.18
N ASP A 465 -27.96 0.38 -15.26
CA ASP A 465 -29.05 0.12 -16.21
C ASP A 465 -28.76 -1.05 -17.18
N HIS A 466 -27.53 -1.56 -17.20
CA HIS A 466 -27.05 -2.57 -18.16
C HIS A 466 -26.46 -3.81 -17.48
N VAL A 467 -26.82 -4.08 -16.22
CA VAL A 467 -26.34 -5.26 -15.48
C VAL A 467 -26.90 -6.52 -16.12
N ALA A 468 -26.03 -7.48 -16.43
CA ALA A 468 -26.47 -8.78 -16.95
C ALA A 468 -26.98 -9.68 -15.80
N TYR A 469 -27.91 -10.58 -16.11
CA TYR A 469 -28.39 -11.64 -15.19
C TYR A 469 -29.10 -11.14 -13.92
N VAL A 470 -29.68 -9.93 -13.96
CA VAL A 470 -30.51 -9.37 -12.89
C VAL A 470 -31.86 -8.87 -13.46
N ASP A 471 -32.95 -9.12 -12.73
CA ASP A 471 -34.25 -8.54 -13.08
C ASP A 471 -34.34 -7.08 -12.59
N HIS A 472 -34.38 -6.14 -13.54
CA HIS A 472 -34.44 -4.70 -13.22
C HIS A 472 -35.82 -4.26 -12.71
N ASP A 473 -36.86 -5.07 -12.93
CA ASP A 473 -38.19 -4.79 -12.37
C ASP A 473 -38.19 -4.99 -10.84
N ASP A 474 -37.29 -5.83 -10.32
CA ASP A 474 -37.13 -6.12 -8.87
C ASP A 474 -36.25 -5.08 -8.14
N TYR A 475 -35.70 -4.10 -8.86
CA TYR A 475 -34.94 -3.02 -8.26
C TYR A 475 -35.80 -2.21 -7.28
N SER A 476 -35.32 -2.12 -6.05
CA SER A 476 -35.91 -1.24 -5.03
C SER A 476 -35.83 0.22 -5.48
N ASP A 477 -36.74 1.07 -4.97
CA ASP A 477 -36.69 2.51 -5.22
C ASP A 477 -35.37 3.12 -4.74
N ALA A 478 -34.78 2.55 -3.68
CA ALA A 478 -33.47 2.95 -3.17
C ALA A 478 -32.34 2.59 -4.14
N LEU A 479 -32.35 1.38 -4.72
CA LEU A 479 -31.36 0.97 -5.72
C LEU A 479 -31.45 1.83 -6.98
N LYS A 480 -32.66 2.13 -7.46
CA LYS A 480 -32.90 3.02 -8.62
C LYS A 480 -32.35 4.43 -8.42
N ASN A 481 -32.20 4.88 -7.17
CA ASN A 481 -31.74 6.21 -6.81
C ASN A 481 -30.34 6.23 -6.16
N VAL A 482 -29.64 5.08 -6.12
CA VAL A 482 -28.34 4.95 -5.44
C VAL A 482 -27.24 5.79 -6.09
N VAL A 483 -27.30 5.99 -7.42
CA VAL A 483 -26.30 6.80 -8.14
C VAL A 483 -26.40 8.28 -7.75
N PRO A 484 -27.57 8.94 -7.80
CA PRO A 484 -27.75 10.27 -7.20
C PRO A 484 -27.33 10.37 -5.72
N ALA A 485 -27.61 9.34 -4.91
CA ALA A 485 -27.18 9.29 -3.52
C ALA A 485 -25.65 9.28 -3.38
N SER A 486 -24.95 8.52 -4.24
CA SER A 486 -23.49 8.49 -4.26
C SER A 486 -22.86 9.81 -4.69
N VAL A 487 -23.48 10.54 -5.62
CA VAL A 487 -23.03 11.88 -6.01
C VAL A 487 -23.15 12.86 -4.85
N PHE A 488 -24.21 12.77 -4.06
CA PHE A 488 -24.38 13.59 -2.86
C PHE A 488 -23.28 13.32 -1.82
N VAL A 489 -22.97 12.04 -1.58
CA VAL A 489 -21.88 11.65 -0.67
C VAL A 489 -20.52 12.08 -1.22
N LEU A 490 -20.26 11.93 -2.53
CA LEU A 490 -19.05 12.41 -3.18
C LEU A 490 -18.83 13.91 -2.97
N GLN A 491 -19.89 14.72 -3.09
CA GLN A 491 -19.81 16.16 -2.82
C GLN A 491 -19.46 16.45 -1.35
N ALA A 492 -19.99 15.67 -0.41
CA ALA A 492 -19.63 15.79 1.00
C ALA A 492 -18.17 15.40 1.26
N ILE A 493 -17.63 14.37 0.58
CA ILE A 493 -16.21 14.02 0.65
C ILE A 493 -15.36 15.17 0.09
N ASP A 494 -15.69 15.68 -1.10
CA ASP A 494 -14.96 16.76 -1.76
C ASP A 494 -14.85 18.01 -0.87
N ALA A 495 -15.97 18.45 -0.28
CA ALA A 495 -16.00 19.57 0.65
C ALA A 495 -15.19 19.33 1.93
N SER A 496 -14.97 18.07 2.29
CA SER A 496 -14.28 17.66 3.52
C SER A 496 -12.77 17.50 3.36
N VAL A 497 -12.28 17.44 2.12
CA VAL A 497 -10.86 17.29 1.82
C VAL A 497 -10.19 18.67 1.68
N LYS A 498 -9.00 18.81 2.26
CA LYS A 498 -8.20 20.04 2.20
C LYS A 498 -6.75 19.73 1.89
N GLY A 499 -6.22 20.34 0.84
CA GLY A 499 -4.79 20.37 0.51
C GLY A 499 -4.00 21.39 1.29
#